data_AF-A0A3M7DDP6-F1
#
_entry.id   AF-A0A3M7DDP6-F1
#
_cell.length_a   1.000
_cell.length_b   1.000
_cell.length_c   1.000
_cell.angle_alpha   90.00
_cell.angle_beta   90.00
_cell.angle_gamma   90.00
#
_symmetry.space_group_name_H-M   'P 1'
#
loop_
_entity.id
_entity.type
_entity.pdbx_description
1 polymer ?
#
loop_
_entity_poly.entity_id
_entity_poly.type
_entity_poly.pdbx_seq_one_letter_code
_entity_poly.pdbx_strand_id
1 'polypeptide(L)'
;MVTPLNVLIGYDCTVHMAEELRDASIILPRAIMWSVAPNACLGILVILTLAFCSGDIEEVLQTRTGEPFVQIFYNATGSKAASSVMVTAVIILLISCCFSEVATASRQLWSFARDKGLPASTWLEKRLAGTPRLEHFVRAVVVSVLVVLLLSLINIGSTTALRSISSLGAVAILGSYLVTIGTVIWRRLFGAPLPKWGLEIDRETFNYSSVMFVGVLLIALVYYVTRGKEVYDGPVALAKRGQK
;
A
#
# COMPACT_ATOMS: atom_id res chain seq x y z
N MET A 1 11.84 1.58 -10.34
CA MET A 1 11.76 0.13 -10.63
C MET A 1 11.22 -0.70 -9.45
N VAL A 2 10.36 -0.13 -8.57
CA VAL A 2 9.74 -0.84 -7.42
C VAL A 2 8.29 -1.24 -7.70
N THR A 3 7.78 -0.90 -8.89
CA THR A 3 6.36 -0.94 -9.26
C THR A 3 5.71 -2.34 -9.27
N PRO A 4 6.38 -3.44 -9.65
CA PRO A 4 5.71 -4.75 -9.74
C PRO A 4 5.30 -5.35 -8.39
N LEU A 5 6.09 -5.11 -7.33
CA LEU A 5 5.82 -5.65 -5.99
C LEU A 5 4.60 -4.98 -5.33
N ASN A 6 4.32 -3.72 -5.67
CA ASN A 6 3.16 -3.00 -5.13
C ASN A 6 1.81 -3.56 -5.60
N VAL A 7 1.77 -4.34 -6.67
CA VAL A 7 0.54 -4.97 -7.19
C VAL A 7 -0.08 -5.92 -6.16
N LEU A 8 0.75 -6.48 -5.26
CA LEU A 8 0.29 -7.37 -4.21
C LEU A 8 -0.14 -6.65 -2.94
N ILE A 9 -0.08 -5.32 -2.84
CA ILE A 9 -0.41 -4.60 -1.59
C ILE A 9 -1.91 -4.25 -1.51
N GLY A 10 -2.60 -4.17 -2.64
CA GLY A 10 -3.99 -3.68 -2.71
C GLY A 10 -5.07 -4.59 -2.09
N TYR A 11 -4.74 -5.79 -1.61
CA TYR A 11 -5.73 -6.66 -0.95
C TYR A 11 -6.19 -6.08 0.40
N ASP A 12 -5.38 -5.26 1.05
CA ASP A 12 -5.67 -4.66 2.36
C ASP A 12 -6.89 -3.73 2.32
N CYS A 13 -7.19 -3.12 1.16
CA CYS A 13 -8.37 -2.28 0.99
C CYS A 13 -9.68 -3.02 1.33
N THR A 14 -9.73 -4.33 1.10
CA THR A 14 -10.91 -5.15 1.44
C THR A 14 -11.15 -5.26 2.94
N VAL A 15 -10.10 -5.22 3.79
CA VAL A 15 -10.25 -5.35 5.24
C VAL A 15 -10.85 -4.09 5.86
N HIS A 16 -10.54 -2.92 5.31
CA HIS A 16 -11.09 -1.63 5.75
C HIS A 16 -12.57 -1.45 5.38
N MET A 17 -13.10 -2.33 4.52
CA MET A 17 -14.51 -2.40 4.13
C MET A 17 -15.25 -3.57 4.78
N ALA A 18 -14.63 -4.25 5.75
CA ALA A 18 -15.21 -5.44 6.38
C ALA A 18 -16.55 -5.18 7.06
N GLU A 19 -16.76 -3.98 7.63
CA GLU A 19 -18.04 -3.58 8.27
C GLU A 19 -19.22 -3.54 7.26
N GLU A 20 -18.97 -3.46 5.96
CA GLU A 20 -20.00 -3.41 4.91
C GLU A 20 -20.28 -4.76 4.24
N LEU A 21 -19.46 -5.79 4.54
CA LEU A 21 -19.62 -7.13 3.99
C LEU A 21 -20.69 -7.90 4.76
N ARG A 22 -21.60 -8.56 4.04
CA ARG A 22 -22.46 -9.61 4.61
C ARG A 22 -21.55 -10.78 5.00
N ASP A 23 -21.56 -11.21 6.25
CA ASP A 23 -20.71 -12.29 6.76
C ASP A 23 -19.20 -12.11 6.46
N ALA A 24 -18.65 -10.99 6.94
CA ALA A 24 -17.23 -10.64 6.77
C ALA A 24 -16.25 -11.77 7.15
N SER A 25 -16.60 -12.62 8.11
CA SER A 25 -15.74 -13.73 8.56
C SER A 25 -15.44 -14.78 7.49
N ILE A 26 -16.31 -14.94 6.48
CA ILE A 26 -16.13 -15.92 5.40
C ILE A 26 -15.85 -15.24 4.07
N ILE A 27 -16.55 -14.14 3.78
CA ILE A 27 -16.41 -13.44 2.49
C ILE A 27 -15.05 -12.74 2.41
N LEU A 28 -14.57 -12.13 3.49
CA LEU A 28 -13.32 -11.37 3.47
C LEU A 28 -12.10 -12.25 3.15
N PRO A 29 -11.86 -13.41 3.83
CA PRO A 29 -10.72 -14.27 3.49
C PRO A 29 -10.79 -14.80 2.05
N ARG A 30 -12.00 -15.15 1.58
CA ARG A 30 -12.19 -15.61 0.19
C ARG A 30 -11.88 -14.50 -0.81
N ALA A 31 -12.35 -13.27 -0.58
CA ALA A 31 -12.08 -12.13 -1.44
C ALA A 31 -10.57 -11.82 -1.54
N ILE A 32 -9.86 -11.88 -0.41
CA ILE A 32 -8.40 -11.71 -0.38
C ILE A 32 -7.71 -12.78 -1.24
N MET A 33 -8.06 -14.07 -1.06
CA MET A 33 -7.46 -15.16 -1.83
C MET A 33 -7.76 -15.06 -3.34
N TRP A 34 -9.00 -14.72 -3.70
CA TRP A 34 -9.40 -14.50 -5.10
C TRP A 34 -8.74 -13.27 -5.74
N SER A 35 -8.28 -12.31 -4.95
CA SER A 35 -7.50 -11.18 -5.44
C SER A 35 -6.01 -11.55 -5.58
N VAL A 36 -5.42 -12.16 -4.56
CA VAL A 36 -3.97 -12.40 -4.50
C VAL A 36 -3.53 -13.42 -5.54
N ALA A 37 -4.23 -14.54 -5.71
CA ALA A 37 -3.77 -15.61 -6.60
C ALA A 37 -3.67 -15.18 -8.08
N PRO A 38 -4.70 -14.57 -8.69
CA PRO A 38 -4.60 -14.06 -10.06
C PRO A 38 -3.56 -12.94 -10.18
N ASN A 39 -3.49 -12.02 -9.20
CA ASN A 39 -2.52 -10.92 -9.22
C ASN A 39 -1.07 -11.41 -9.12
N ALA A 40 -0.81 -12.47 -8.34
CA ALA A 40 0.50 -13.10 -8.27
C ALA A 40 0.89 -13.75 -9.60
N CYS A 41 -0.03 -14.50 -10.22
CA CYS A 41 0.20 -15.11 -11.53
C CYS A 41 0.48 -14.07 -12.62
N LEU A 42 -0.33 -13.00 -12.68
CA LEU A 42 -0.13 -11.89 -13.61
C LEU A 42 1.16 -11.12 -13.30
N GLY A 43 1.50 -10.94 -12.03
CA GLY A 43 2.75 -10.32 -11.61
C GLY A 43 3.98 -11.08 -12.12
N ILE A 44 3.97 -12.41 -12.02
CA ILE A 44 5.04 -13.26 -12.59
C ILE A 44 5.10 -13.10 -14.10
N LEU A 45 3.94 -13.12 -14.78
CA LEU A 45 3.88 -12.94 -16.23
C LEU A 45 4.47 -11.58 -16.64
N VAL A 46 4.12 -10.51 -15.94
CA VAL A 46 4.68 -9.17 -16.18
C VAL A 46 6.18 -9.15 -15.92
N ILE A 47 6.67 -9.77 -14.85
CA ILE A 47 8.12 -9.84 -14.58
C ILE A 47 8.85 -10.57 -15.72
N LEU A 48 8.29 -11.66 -16.22
CA LEU A 48 8.86 -12.40 -17.35
C LEU A 48 8.83 -11.56 -18.64
N THR A 49 7.71 -10.92 -18.97
CA THR A 49 7.64 -10.06 -20.16
C THR A 49 8.58 -8.87 -20.05
N LEU A 50 8.73 -8.26 -18.87
CA LEU A 50 9.72 -7.22 -18.64
C LEU A 50 11.14 -7.75 -18.84
N ALA A 51 11.47 -8.92 -18.33
CA ALA A 51 12.81 -9.51 -18.46
C ALA A 51 13.21 -9.80 -19.92
N PHE A 52 12.24 -10.18 -20.76
CA PHE A 52 12.50 -10.46 -22.18
C PHE A 52 12.32 -9.23 -23.10
N CYS A 53 11.50 -8.25 -22.72
CA CYS A 53 11.17 -7.08 -23.55
C CYS A 53 11.85 -5.78 -23.12
N SER A 54 12.59 -5.73 -22.00
CA SER A 54 13.19 -4.49 -21.51
C SER A 54 14.26 -3.93 -22.46
N GLY A 55 14.97 -4.78 -23.21
CA GLY A 55 16.10 -4.33 -24.03
C GLY A 55 17.23 -3.79 -23.16
N ASP A 56 17.87 -2.70 -23.60
CA ASP A 56 18.93 -2.03 -22.83
C ASP A 56 18.36 -1.36 -21.56
N ILE A 57 18.78 -1.86 -20.41
CA ILE A 57 18.32 -1.38 -19.09
C ILE A 57 18.75 0.06 -18.85
N GLU A 58 19.89 0.49 -19.39
CA GLU A 58 20.41 1.85 -19.18
C GLU A 58 19.52 2.88 -19.89
N GLU A 59 19.04 2.55 -21.10
CA GLU A 59 18.09 3.39 -21.85
C GLU A 59 16.71 3.45 -21.16
N VAL A 60 16.27 2.35 -20.55
CA VAL A 60 15.01 2.29 -19.80
C VAL A 60 15.08 3.08 -18.49
N LEU A 61 16.22 3.07 -17.79
CA LEU A 61 16.43 3.82 -16.55
C LEU A 61 16.63 5.33 -16.79
N GLN A 62 17.23 5.71 -17.92
CA GLN A 62 17.46 7.10 -18.31
C GLN A 62 16.40 7.65 -19.27
N THR A 63 15.24 7.00 -19.37
CA THR A 63 14.26 7.35 -20.38
C THR A 63 13.75 8.80 -20.22
N ARG A 64 13.58 9.49 -21.36
CA ARG A 64 13.09 10.89 -21.40
C ARG A 64 11.65 11.04 -20.88
N THR A 65 10.88 9.97 -20.82
CA THR A 65 9.50 9.97 -20.31
C THR A 65 9.43 10.00 -18.79
N GLY A 66 10.56 9.82 -18.08
CA GLY A 66 10.62 9.78 -16.61
C GLY A 66 10.03 8.51 -15.99
N GLU A 67 9.33 7.68 -16.77
CA GLU A 67 8.68 6.45 -16.34
C GLU A 67 9.13 5.24 -17.18
N PRO A 68 9.90 4.30 -16.59
CA PRO A 68 10.49 3.16 -17.30
C PRO A 68 9.50 2.26 -18.06
N PHE A 69 8.27 2.10 -17.56
CA PHE A 69 7.29 1.21 -18.18
C PHE A 69 6.83 1.70 -19.56
N VAL A 70 6.87 3.01 -19.80
CA VAL A 70 6.49 3.62 -21.08
C VAL A 70 7.50 3.24 -22.17
N GLN A 71 8.79 3.28 -21.83
CA GLN A 71 9.86 2.86 -22.74
C GLN A 71 9.78 1.36 -23.05
N ILE A 72 9.42 0.53 -22.06
CA ILE A 72 9.29 -0.91 -22.26
C ILE A 72 8.14 -1.25 -23.22
N PHE A 73 7.00 -0.55 -23.13
CA PHE A 73 5.93 -0.70 -24.12
C PHE A 73 6.37 -0.29 -25.53
N TYR A 74 7.22 0.73 -25.63
CA TYR A 74 7.80 1.13 -26.91
C TYR A 74 8.77 0.08 -27.46
N ASN A 75 9.66 -0.45 -26.63
CA ASN A 75 10.61 -1.50 -27.00
C ASN A 75 9.88 -2.79 -27.43
N ALA A 76 8.75 -3.12 -26.80
CA ALA A 76 7.95 -4.29 -27.14
C ALA A 76 7.09 -4.12 -28.41
N THR A 77 6.56 -2.92 -28.67
CA THR A 77 5.62 -2.69 -29.78
C THR A 77 6.27 -2.10 -31.04
N GLY A 78 7.43 -1.44 -30.92
CA GLY A 78 8.10 -0.74 -32.03
C GLY A 78 7.33 0.45 -32.61
N SER A 79 6.14 0.78 -32.07
CA SER A 79 5.23 1.79 -32.59
C SER A 79 4.78 2.76 -31.50
N LYS A 80 4.96 4.05 -31.75
CA LYS A 80 4.54 5.12 -30.83
C LYS A 80 3.02 5.14 -30.63
N ALA A 81 2.25 4.82 -31.68
CA ALA A 81 0.78 4.81 -31.59
C ALA A 81 0.28 3.66 -30.70
N ALA A 82 0.81 2.45 -30.88
CA ALA A 82 0.45 1.29 -30.06
C ALA A 82 0.84 1.50 -28.58
N SER A 83 2.05 2.02 -28.34
CA SER A 83 2.52 2.36 -26.99
C SER A 83 1.61 3.37 -26.28
N SER A 84 1.21 4.45 -26.97
CA SER A 84 0.33 5.48 -26.38
C SER A 84 -1.04 4.94 -26.00
N VAL A 85 -1.61 4.00 -26.78
CA VAL A 85 -2.90 3.36 -26.44
C VAL A 85 -2.76 2.51 -25.18
N MET A 86 -1.70 1.72 -25.07
CA MET A 86 -1.43 0.90 -23.88
C MET A 86 -1.20 1.78 -22.64
N VAL A 87 -0.44 2.86 -22.76
CA VAL A 87 -0.23 3.82 -21.66
C VAL A 87 -1.54 4.48 -21.24
N THR A 88 -2.40 4.85 -22.19
CA THR A 88 -3.71 5.44 -21.87
C THR A 88 -4.59 4.48 -21.07
N ALA A 89 -4.59 3.19 -21.43
CA ALA A 89 -5.32 2.17 -20.68
C ALA A 89 -4.79 2.06 -19.23
N VAL A 90 -3.47 2.08 -19.04
CA VAL A 90 -2.85 2.09 -17.70
C VAL A 90 -3.25 3.33 -16.91
N ILE A 91 -3.26 4.52 -17.53
CA ILE A 91 -3.68 5.76 -16.86
C ILE A 91 -5.12 5.67 -16.35
N ILE A 92 -6.04 5.13 -17.16
CA ILE A 92 -7.45 4.95 -16.75
C ILE A 92 -7.55 4.01 -15.54
N LEU A 93 -6.78 2.91 -15.54
CA LEU A 93 -6.72 1.97 -14.42
C LEU A 93 -6.13 2.62 -13.16
N LEU A 94 -5.09 3.44 -13.29
CA LEU A 94 -4.50 4.17 -12.17
C LEU A 94 -5.48 5.18 -11.58
N ILE A 95 -6.25 5.89 -12.40
CA ILE A 95 -7.30 6.80 -11.93
C ILE A 95 -8.35 6.03 -11.13
N SER A 96 -8.80 4.87 -11.63
CA SER A 96 -9.74 4.00 -10.90
C SER A 96 -9.18 3.57 -9.53
N CYS A 97 -7.90 3.18 -9.49
CA CYS A 97 -7.21 2.83 -8.25
C CYS A 97 -7.18 4.01 -7.26
N CYS A 98 -6.88 5.23 -7.73
CA CYS A 98 -6.90 6.43 -6.87
C CYS A 98 -8.27 6.64 -6.21
N PHE A 99 -9.37 6.41 -6.92
CA PHE A 99 -10.71 6.50 -6.32
C PHE A 99 -10.92 5.46 -5.22
N SER A 100 -10.47 4.22 -5.43
CA SER A 100 -10.57 3.16 -4.41
C SER A 100 -9.73 3.46 -3.16
N GLU A 101 -8.53 4.01 -3.32
CA GLU A 101 -7.66 4.40 -2.21
C GLU A 101 -8.26 5.55 -1.39
N VAL A 102 -8.78 6.58 -2.06
CA VAL A 102 -9.47 7.70 -1.38
C VAL A 102 -10.69 7.22 -0.63
N ALA A 103 -11.48 6.30 -1.22
CA ALA A 103 -12.63 5.70 -0.54
C ALA A 103 -12.21 4.95 0.73
N THR A 104 -11.10 4.20 0.67
CA THR A 104 -10.55 3.45 1.81
C THR A 104 -10.04 4.38 2.91
N ALA A 105 -9.19 5.35 2.57
CA ALA A 105 -8.62 6.30 3.52
C ALA A 105 -9.70 7.12 4.25
N SER A 106 -10.75 7.51 3.54
CA SER A 106 -11.87 8.27 4.11
C SER A 106 -12.63 7.47 5.18
N ARG A 107 -12.77 6.15 4.99
CA ARG A 107 -13.42 5.26 5.96
C ARG A 107 -12.58 5.06 7.20
N GLN A 108 -11.27 4.86 7.03
CA GLN A 108 -10.34 4.78 8.15
C GLN A 108 -10.40 6.05 9.00
N LEU A 109 -10.35 7.22 8.34
CA LEU A 109 -10.43 8.51 9.01
C LEU A 109 -11.75 8.68 9.77
N TRP A 110 -12.87 8.25 9.17
CA TRP A 110 -14.18 8.31 9.83
C TRP A 110 -14.28 7.35 11.03
N SER A 111 -13.82 6.11 10.89
CA SER A 111 -13.82 5.13 12.00
C SER A 111 -13.01 5.64 13.19
N PHE A 112 -11.87 6.29 12.94
CA PHE A 112 -11.06 6.90 13.99
C PHE A 112 -11.72 8.14 14.61
N ALA A 113 -12.48 8.91 13.83
CA ALA A 113 -13.28 10.03 14.33
C ALA A 113 -14.43 9.56 15.23
N ARG A 114 -15.12 8.46 14.87
CA ARG A 114 -16.17 7.81 15.67
C ARG A 114 -15.66 7.40 17.04
N ASP A 115 -14.42 6.93 17.12
CA ASP A 115 -13.77 6.53 18.37
C ASP A 115 -13.17 7.72 19.15
N LYS A 116 -13.50 8.96 18.75
CA LYS A 116 -13.01 10.23 19.32
C LYS A 116 -11.49 10.39 19.33
N GLY A 117 -10.78 9.66 18.45
CA GLY A 117 -9.32 9.66 18.37
C GLY A 117 -8.70 10.86 17.66
N LEU A 118 -9.51 11.74 17.05
CA LEU A 118 -9.04 12.89 16.27
C LEU A 118 -9.42 14.24 16.90
N PRO A 119 -8.56 15.27 16.77
CA PRO A 119 -8.97 16.65 17.04
C PRO A 119 -10.11 17.01 16.08
N ALA A 120 -11.21 17.56 16.60
CA ALA A 120 -12.47 17.81 15.88
C ALA A 120 -13.24 16.55 15.41
N SER A 121 -13.08 15.42 16.13
CA SER A 121 -13.87 14.19 15.94
C SER A 121 -15.38 14.44 15.80
N THR A 122 -15.94 15.31 16.63
CA THR A 122 -17.37 15.67 16.60
C THR A 122 -17.83 16.37 15.30
N TRP A 123 -16.91 17.04 14.58
CA TRP A 123 -17.22 17.66 13.28
C TRP A 123 -17.09 16.65 12.13
N LEU A 124 -16.12 15.74 12.22
CA LEU A 124 -15.89 14.66 11.25
C LEU A 124 -16.97 13.57 11.31
N GLU A 125 -17.47 13.26 12.51
CA GLU A 125 -18.54 12.29 12.75
C GLU A 125 -19.93 12.83 12.38
N LYS A 126 -20.10 14.17 12.38
CA LYS A 126 -21.41 14.81 12.19
C LYS A 126 -22.00 14.47 10.82
N ARG A 127 -23.03 13.61 10.86
CA ARG A 127 -23.84 13.19 9.72
C ARG A 127 -24.45 14.39 8.99
N LEU A 128 -24.40 14.39 7.66
CA LEU A 128 -25.24 15.26 6.85
C LEU A 128 -26.64 14.63 6.80
N ALA A 129 -27.66 15.32 7.32
CA ALA A 129 -29.02 14.83 7.27
C ALA A 129 -29.56 14.87 5.83
N GLY A 130 -30.04 13.74 5.30
CA GLY A 130 -30.91 13.71 4.11
C GLY A 130 -30.49 12.83 2.93
N THR A 131 -29.54 11.89 3.07
CA THR A 131 -29.16 10.96 1.98
C THR A 131 -28.96 9.53 2.49
N PRO A 132 -29.98 8.66 2.43
CA PRO A 132 -30.03 7.38 3.18
C PRO A 132 -29.04 6.29 2.74
N ARG A 133 -28.10 6.56 1.82
CA ARG A 133 -27.09 5.60 1.34
C ARG A 133 -25.64 6.11 1.32
N LEU A 134 -25.39 7.42 1.51
CA LEU A 134 -24.04 8.04 1.44
C LEU A 134 -23.63 8.77 2.74
N GLU A 135 -24.38 8.54 3.82
CA GLU A 135 -24.42 9.43 4.99
C GLU A 135 -23.18 9.39 5.90
N HIS A 136 -22.22 8.51 5.68
CA HIS A 136 -21.30 8.13 6.74
C HIS A 136 -19.91 8.78 6.70
N PHE A 137 -19.43 9.40 5.61
CA PHE A 137 -18.04 9.90 5.62
C PHE A 137 -17.72 11.03 4.63
N VAL A 138 -18.70 11.75 4.07
CA VAL A 138 -18.46 12.82 3.07
C VAL A 138 -17.45 13.87 3.55
N ARG A 139 -17.51 14.27 4.82
CA ARG A 139 -16.52 15.22 5.40
C ARG A 139 -15.13 14.61 5.49
N ALA A 140 -15.04 13.33 5.86
CA ALA A 140 -13.77 12.60 5.85
C ALA A 140 -13.22 12.42 4.42
N VAL A 141 -14.08 12.29 3.40
CA VAL A 141 -13.66 12.32 1.97
C VAL A 141 -13.03 13.66 1.63
N VAL A 142 -13.72 14.77 1.92
CA VAL A 142 -13.20 16.11 1.61
C VAL A 142 -11.87 16.36 2.29
N VAL A 143 -11.73 15.98 3.57
CA VAL A 143 -10.46 16.11 4.30
C VAL A 143 -9.37 15.23 3.70
N SER A 144 -9.68 13.98 3.36
CA SER A 144 -8.70 13.06 2.75
C SER A 144 -8.23 13.57 1.39
N VAL A 145 -9.15 14.05 0.54
CA VAL A 145 -8.82 14.66 -0.76
C VAL A 145 -8.00 15.93 -0.56
N LEU A 146 -8.36 16.80 0.39
CA LEU A 146 -7.61 18.02 0.66
C LEU A 146 -6.17 17.72 1.11
N VAL A 147 -5.98 16.74 2.00
CA VAL A 147 -4.65 16.31 2.44
C VAL A 147 -3.85 15.74 1.28
N VAL A 148 -4.44 14.88 0.44
CA VAL A 148 -3.77 14.33 -0.75
C VAL A 148 -3.39 15.45 -1.73
N LEU A 149 -4.25 16.44 -1.93
CA LEU A 149 -3.94 17.60 -2.77
C LEU A 149 -2.76 18.39 -2.19
N LEU A 150 -2.77 18.71 -0.90
CA LEU A 150 -1.66 19.42 -0.24
C LEU A 150 -0.34 18.65 -0.32
N LEU A 151 -0.37 17.33 -0.13
CA LEU A 151 0.80 16.47 -0.31
C LEU A 151 1.26 16.43 -1.77
N SER A 152 0.33 16.47 -2.72
CA SER A 152 0.63 16.51 -4.15
C SER A 152 1.30 17.83 -4.56
N LEU A 153 1.00 18.95 -3.89
CA LEU A 153 1.71 20.22 -4.11
C LEU A 153 3.21 20.12 -3.76
N ILE A 154 3.61 19.24 -2.84
CA ILE A 154 5.03 19.01 -2.51
C ILE A 154 5.81 18.53 -3.75
N ASN A 155 5.14 17.82 -4.66
CA ASN A 155 5.76 17.33 -5.90
C ASN A 155 6.26 18.47 -6.81
N ILE A 156 5.67 19.67 -6.71
CA ILE A 156 6.09 20.86 -7.48
C ILE A 156 7.44 21.38 -6.97
N GLY A 157 7.70 21.26 -5.66
CA GLY A 157 8.93 21.74 -5.04
C GLY A 157 10.07 20.71 -5.01
N SER A 158 9.76 19.45 -4.66
CA SER A 158 10.78 18.39 -4.57
C SER A 158 10.19 16.99 -4.68
N THR A 159 10.60 16.26 -5.71
CA THR A 159 10.27 14.83 -5.89
C THR A 159 10.95 13.95 -4.83
N THR A 160 12.12 14.36 -4.31
CA THR A 160 12.84 13.66 -3.23
C THR A 160 12.09 13.72 -1.90
N ALA A 161 11.47 14.87 -1.59
CA ALA A 161 10.67 15.02 -0.38
C ALA A 161 9.46 14.06 -0.39
N LEU A 162 8.74 14.01 -1.52
CA LEU A 162 7.62 13.09 -1.69
C LEU A 162 8.05 11.62 -1.56
N ARG A 163 9.15 11.21 -2.23
CA ARG A 163 9.69 9.85 -2.12
C ARG A 163 10.05 9.47 -0.68
N SER A 164 10.55 10.43 0.10
CA SER A 164 10.86 10.22 1.52
C SER A 164 9.60 10.01 2.35
N ILE A 165 8.54 10.79 2.10
CA ILE A 165 7.23 10.63 2.76
C ILE A 165 6.60 9.28 2.41
N SER A 166 6.59 8.90 1.12
CA SER A 166 6.07 7.60 0.69
C SER A 166 6.83 6.43 1.33
N SER A 167 8.16 6.53 1.41
CA SER A 167 8.99 5.50 2.06
C SER A 167 8.69 5.40 3.56
N LEU A 168 8.49 6.54 4.25
CA LEU A 168 8.07 6.54 5.65
C LEU A 168 6.69 5.89 5.84
N GLY A 169 5.75 6.16 4.93
CA GLY A 169 4.43 5.52 4.92
C GLY A 169 4.52 4.00 4.78
N ALA A 170 5.36 3.50 3.88
CA ALA A 170 5.60 2.06 3.74
C ALA A 170 6.15 1.44 5.04
N VAL A 171 7.10 2.10 5.71
CA VAL A 171 7.62 1.65 7.01
C VAL A 171 6.54 1.67 8.09
N ALA A 172 5.66 2.68 8.09
CA ALA A 172 4.55 2.77 9.04
C ALA A 172 3.56 1.61 8.87
N ILE A 173 3.26 1.20 7.63
CA ILE A 173 2.40 0.04 7.33
C ILE A 173 3.06 -1.25 7.86
N LEU A 174 4.35 -1.46 7.58
CA LEU A 174 5.09 -2.61 8.11
C LEU A 174 5.11 -2.62 9.64
N GLY A 175 5.25 -1.45 10.27
CA GLY A 175 5.17 -1.28 11.72
C GLY A 175 3.80 -1.64 12.29
N SER A 176 2.71 -1.24 11.63
CA SER A 176 1.34 -1.62 12.02
C SER A 176 1.13 -3.14 11.97
N TYR A 177 1.65 -3.80 10.93
CA TYR A 177 1.63 -5.26 10.83
C TYR A 177 2.44 -5.94 11.93
N LEU A 178 3.62 -5.40 12.27
CA LEU A 178 4.42 -5.90 13.40
C LEU A 178 3.65 -5.86 14.72
N VAL A 179 2.99 -4.74 15.03
CA VAL A 179 2.21 -4.58 16.26
C VAL A 179 1.03 -5.55 16.28
N THR A 180 0.30 -5.65 15.16
CA THR A 180 -0.89 -6.51 15.08
C THR A 180 -0.53 -7.99 15.18
N ILE A 181 0.47 -8.46 14.43
CA ILE A 181 0.92 -9.86 14.50
C ILE A 181 1.55 -10.15 15.86
N GLY A 182 2.35 -9.23 16.39
CA GLY A 182 2.98 -9.35 17.70
C GLY A 182 1.96 -9.50 18.84
N THR A 183 0.89 -8.72 18.83
CA THR A 183 -0.19 -8.83 19.84
C THR A 183 -0.94 -10.16 19.73
N VAL A 184 -1.15 -10.69 18.52
CA VAL A 184 -1.75 -12.02 18.30
C VAL A 184 -0.84 -13.13 18.82
N ILE A 185 0.46 -13.08 18.52
CA ILE A 185 1.46 -14.03 19.02
C ILE A 185 1.51 -13.98 20.55
N TRP A 186 1.62 -12.78 21.13
CA TRP A 186 1.64 -12.58 22.58
C TRP A 186 0.40 -13.18 23.25
N ARG A 187 -0.80 -12.90 22.69
CA ARG A 187 -2.06 -13.43 23.22
C ARG A 187 -2.16 -14.95 23.11
N ARG A 188 -1.55 -15.58 22.09
CA ARG A 188 -1.48 -17.05 22.00
C ARG A 188 -0.49 -17.68 22.97
N LEU A 189 0.64 -17.03 23.26
CA LEU A 189 1.67 -17.57 24.14
C LEU A 189 1.34 -17.37 25.62
N PHE A 190 0.73 -16.24 25.98
CA PHE A 190 0.57 -15.81 27.38
C PHE A 190 -0.87 -15.44 27.77
N GLY A 191 -1.84 -15.49 26.85
CA GLY A 191 -3.19 -14.97 27.05
C GLY A 191 -4.31 -16.01 26.94
N ALA A 192 -5.55 -15.54 27.10
CA ALA A 192 -6.77 -16.33 26.89
C ALA A 192 -6.89 -16.80 25.43
N PRO A 193 -7.49 -17.98 25.18
CA PRO A 193 -7.64 -18.53 23.84
C PRO A 193 -8.33 -17.51 22.93
N LEU A 194 -7.80 -17.39 21.71
CA LEU A 194 -8.44 -16.55 20.69
C LEU A 194 -9.85 -17.09 20.42
N PRO A 195 -10.82 -16.22 20.11
CA PRO A 195 -12.13 -16.68 19.69
C PRO A 195 -11.97 -17.65 18.51
N LYS A 196 -12.65 -18.80 18.60
CA LYS A 196 -12.57 -19.86 17.59
C LYS A 196 -13.25 -19.33 16.32
N TRP A 197 -12.46 -19.03 15.28
CA TRP A 197 -12.95 -18.61 13.97
C TRP A 197 -12.42 -19.58 12.91
N GLY A 198 -13.33 -20.34 12.28
CA GLY A 198 -12.97 -21.25 11.20
C GLY A 198 -12.09 -22.43 11.63
N LEU A 199 -11.39 -23.02 10.64
CA LEU A 199 -10.61 -24.25 10.70
C LEU A 199 -9.78 -24.41 12.00
N GLU A 200 -9.74 -25.62 12.54
CA GLU A 200 -8.85 -25.95 13.66
C GLU A 200 -7.39 -25.74 13.22
N ILE A 201 -6.73 -24.76 13.83
CA ILE A 201 -5.34 -24.41 13.53
C ILE A 201 -4.44 -25.31 14.37
N ASP A 202 -3.99 -26.40 13.79
CA ASP A 202 -2.93 -27.23 14.36
C ASP A 202 -1.54 -26.67 14.01
N ARG A 203 -0.48 -27.22 14.62
CA ARG A 203 0.92 -26.87 14.35
C ARG A 203 1.28 -27.00 12.86
N GLU A 204 0.68 -27.93 12.14
CA GLU A 204 0.93 -28.13 10.71
C GLU A 204 0.17 -27.12 9.82
N THR A 205 -1.01 -26.67 10.25
CA THR A 205 -1.86 -25.71 9.51
C THR A 205 -1.55 -24.26 9.87
N PHE A 206 -0.60 -24.03 10.79
CA PHE A 206 -0.28 -22.69 11.26
C PHE A 206 0.39 -21.84 10.16
N ASN A 207 -0.04 -20.60 10.01
CA ASN A 207 0.57 -19.66 9.07
C ASN A 207 1.93 -19.15 9.60
N TYR A 208 2.98 -19.93 9.35
CA TYR A 208 4.36 -19.60 9.72
C TYR A 208 4.90 -18.35 9.02
N SER A 209 4.34 -17.95 7.88
CA SER A 209 4.75 -16.75 7.15
C SER A 209 4.66 -15.49 8.01
N SER A 210 3.66 -15.40 8.89
CA SER A 210 3.49 -14.28 9.83
C SER A 210 4.63 -14.17 10.84
N VAL A 211 5.08 -15.30 11.39
CA VAL A 211 6.20 -15.37 12.34
C VAL A 211 7.52 -15.10 11.65
N MET A 212 7.72 -15.67 10.45
CA MET A 212 8.89 -15.39 9.62
C MET A 212 8.99 -13.92 9.27
N PHE A 213 7.88 -13.28 8.91
CA PHE A 213 7.83 -11.86 8.60
C PHE A 213 8.25 -10.98 9.78
N VAL A 214 7.71 -11.25 10.98
CA VAL A 214 8.11 -10.55 12.21
C VAL A 214 9.60 -10.81 12.52
N GLY A 215 10.05 -12.06 12.39
CA GLY A 215 11.44 -12.43 12.65
C GLY A 215 12.42 -11.70 11.73
N VAL A 216 12.15 -11.67 10.42
CA VAL A 216 12.97 -10.95 9.43
C VAL A 216 13.01 -9.46 9.73
N LEU A 217 11.88 -8.85 10.07
CA LEU A 217 11.82 -7.43 10.41
C LEU A 217 12.57 -7.09 11.71
N LEU A 218 12.51 -7.96 12.72
CA LEU A 218 13.29 -7.80 13.96
C LEU A 218 14.78 -7.93 13.68
N ILE A 219 15.20 -8.91 12.88
CA ILE A 219 16.60 -9.06 12.46
C ILE A 219 17.07 -7.82 11.70
N ALA A 220 16.26 -7.33 10.76
CA ALA A 220 16.56 -6.11 10.01
C ALA A 220 16.66 -4.88 10.93
N LEU A 221 15.79 -4.76 11.93
CA LEU A 221 15.83 -3.68 12.92
C LEU A 221 17.10 -3.75 13.76
N VAL A 222 17.46 -4.94 14.26
CA VAL A 222 18.68 -5.15 15.05
C VAL A 222 19.91 -4.84 14.21
N TYR A 223 19.96 -5.33 12.98
CA TYR A 223 21.03 -5.00 12.04
C TYR A 223 21.13 -3.49 11.79
N TYR A 224 20.00 -2.83 11.57
CA TYR A 224 19.97 -1.38 11.37
C TYR A 224 20.51 -0.63 12.60
N VAL A 225 20.05 -0.99 13.80
CA VAL A 225 20.49 -0.34 15.04
C VAL A 225 21.96 -0.58 15.36
N THR A 226 22.48 -1.77 15.08
CA THR A 226 23.86 -2.15 15.41
C THR A 226 24.89 -1.73 14.38
N ARG A 227 24.54 -1.75 13.08
CA ARG A 227 25.49 -1.56 11.97
C ARG A 227 24.94 -0.64 10.88
N GLY A 228 23.66 -0.76 10.55
CA GLY A 228 23.06 -0.02 9.43
C GLY A 228 23.11 1.50 9.62
N LYS A 229 22.96 2.01 10.84
CA LYS A 229 23.04 3.46 11.13
C LYS A 229 24.41 4.07 10.83
N GLU A 230 25.48 3.28 10.85
CA GLU A 230 26.86 3.76 10.59
C GLU A 230 27.22 3.72 9.11
N VAL A 231 26.56 2.84 8.33
CA VAL A 231 26.87 2.58 6.91
C VAL A 231 25.85 3.21 5.96
N TYR A 232 24.62 3.43 6.41
CA TYR A 232 23.52 3.94 5.58
C TYR A 232 23.39 5.46 5.68
N ASP A 233 23.79 6.16 4.62
CA ASP A 233 23.46 7.58 4.44
C ASP A 233 22.02 7.72 3.95
N GLY A 234 21.15 8.23 4.83
CA GLY A 234 19.75 8.46 4.48
C GLY A 234 19.57 9.57 3.41
N PRO A 235 18.44 9.58 2.69
CA PRO A 235 18.17 10.56 1.63
C PRO A 235 18.29 12.02 2.08
N VAL A 236 18.02 12.30 3.37
CA VAL A 236 18.15 13.63 3.98
C VAL A 236 19.62 14.04 4.16
N ALA A 237 20.51 13.10 4.47
CA ALA A 237 21.94 13.36 4.59
C ALA A 237 22.57 13.70 3.23
N LEU A 238 22.10 13.03 2.17
CA LEU A 238 22.51 13.29 0.79
C LEU A 238 21.99 14.64 0.28
N ALA A 239 20.74 15.00 0.60
CA ALA A 239 20.16 16.30 0.23
C ALA A 239 20.92 17.49 0.86
N LYS A 240 21.44 17.35 2.08
CA LYS A 240 22.29 18.36 2.73
C LYS A 240 23.69 18.47 2.12
N ARG A 241 24.23 17.38 1.55
CA ARG A 241 25.55 17.36 0.91
C ARG A 241 25.55 18.01 -0.48
N GLY A 242 24.46 17.90 -1.24
CA GLY A 242 24.33 18.55 -2.56
C GLY A 242 24.05 20.06 -2.52
N GLN A 243 23.92 20.65 -1.34
CA GLN A 243 23.74 22.10 -1.14
C GLN A 243 25.02 22.82 -0.67
N LYS A 244 26.15 22.09 -0.54
CA LYS A 244 27.48 22.64 -0.31
C LYS A 244 28.32 22.52 -1.58
#